data_AF-A0A4Q8TXJ2-F1
#
_entry.id   AF-A0A4Q8TXJ2-F1
#
_cell.length_a   1.000
_cell.length_b   1.000
_cell.length_c   1.000
_cell.angle_alpha   90.00
_cell.angle_beta   90.00
_cell.angle_gamma   90.00
#
_symmetry.space_group_name_H-M   'P 1'
#
loop_
_entity.id
_entity.type
_entity.pdbx_description
1 polymer ?
#
loop_
_entity_poly.entity_id
_entity_poly.type
_entity_poly.pdbx_seq_one_letter_code
_entity_poly.pdbx_strand_id
1 'polypeptide(L)' 'MQDTHAFEYRCPSCGATNQFNLSPIRDMYQEHQEACACCNKALSLVAADGIGGKINLIIDEIEPDQRIK' A
#
# COMPACT_ATOMS: atom_id res chain seq x y z
N MET A 1 -6.81 -22.94 1.20
CA MET A 1 -7.55 -21.66 1.18
C MET A 1 -6.50 -20.56 1.29
N GLN A 2 -6.52 -19.54 0.43
CA GLN A 2 -5.64 -18.39 0.60
C GLN A 2 -6.26 -17.49 1.66
N ASP A 3 -5.62 -17.36 2.82
CA ASP A 3 -6.01 -16.40 3.84
C ASP A 3 -5.57 -15.01 3.38
N THR A 4 -6.45 -14.32 2.67
CA THR A 4 -6.30 -12.90 2.36
C THR A 4 -6.84 -12.08 3.53
N HIS A 5 -6.01 -11.19 4.06
CA HIS A 5 -6.37 -10.29 5.16
C HIS A 5 -6.49 -8.86 4.64
N ALA A 6 -7.57 -8.17 5.02
CA ALA A 6 -7.75 -6.76 4.70
C ALA A 6 -7.04 -5.89 5.75
N PHE A 7 -6.18 -5.00 5.28
CA PHE A 7 -5.49 -4.00 6.10
C PHE A 7 -5.94 -2.59 5.73
N GLU A 8 -6.07 -1.74 6.74
CA GLU A 8 -6.36 -0.33 6.53
C GLU A 8 -5.08 0.48 6.48
N TYR A 9 -5.03 1.48 5.59
CA TYR A 9 -3.94 2.45 5.52
C TYR A 9 -4.48 3.85 5.22
N ARG A 10 -3.69 4.87 5.60
CA ARG A 10 -4.03 6.26 5.34
C ARG A 10 -3.27 6.74 4.11
N CYS A 11 -3.98 7.35 3.16
CA CYS A 11 -3.35 7.98 2.01
C CYS A 11 -2.46 9.14 2.50
N PRO A 12 -1.15 9.15 2.15
CA PRO A 12 -0.25 10.24 2.54
C PRO A 12 -0.64 11.60 1.93
N SER A 13 -1.34 11.57 0.79
CA SER A 13 -1.70 12.78 0.03
C SER A 13 -2.95 13.49 0.54
N CYS A 14 -4.04 12.75 0.78
CA CYS A 14 -5.34 13.35 1.16
C CYS A 14 -5.82 12.95 2.56
N GLY A 15 -5.12 12.03 3.24
CA GLY A 15 -5.49 11.57 4.58
C GLY A 15 -6.68 10.62 4.66
N ALA A 16 -7.29 10.21 3.53
CA ALA A 16 -8.39 9.24 3.52
C ALA A 16 -7.93 7.83 3.89
N THR A 17 -8.79 7.07 4.57
CA THR A 17 -8.58 5.64 4.85
C THR A 17 -8.91 4.82 3.61
N ASN A 18 -8.02 3.89 3.26
CA ASN A 18 -8.18 2.93 2.17
C ASN A 18 -7.97 1.51 2.71
N GLN A 19 -8.29 0.50 1.91
CA GLN A 19 -8.12 -0.91 2.23
C GLN A 19 -7.19 -1.59 1.24
N PHE A 20 -6.38 -2.53 1.73
CA PHE A 20 -5.47 -3.34 0.93
C PHE A 20 -5.61 -4.81 1.34
N ASN A 21 -5.85 -5.68 0.37
CA ASN A 21 -5.97 -7.13 0.59
C ASN A 21 -4.59 -7.77 0.42
N LEU A 22 -4.04 -8.30 1.51
CA LEU A 22 -2.70 -8.88 1.55
C LEU A 22 -2.80 -10.39 1.76
N SER A 23 -2.06 -11.16 0.96
CA SER A 23 -1.66 -12.54 1.26
C SER A 23 -0.30 -12.52 1.97
N PRO A 24 -0.23 -12.67 3.31
CA PRO A 24 0.96 -12.36 4.09
C PRO A 24 2.21 -13.19 3.73
N ILE A 25 2.05 -14.36 3.13
CA ILE A 25 3.20 -15.19 2.74
C ILE A 25 3.75 -14.78 1.36
N ARG A 26 2.89 -14.29 0.47
CA ARG A 26 3.24 -14.07 -0.94
C ARG A 26 3.62 -12.63 -1.22
N ASP A 27 2.94 -11.70 -0.56
CA ASP A 27 2.93 -10.30 -0.94
C ASP A 27 3.86 -9.46 -0.04
N MET A 28 4.45 -10.06 1.01
CA MET A 28 5.46 -9.40 1.83
C MET A 28 6.69 -9.03 0.99
N TYR A 29 7.17 -7.80 1.19
CA TYR A 29 8.28 -7.18 0.48
C TYR A 29 8.09 -7.02 -1.03
N GLN A 30 6.87 -7.23 -1.54
CA GLN A 30 6.51 -6.90 -2.91
C GLN A 30 5.89 -5.51 -2.98
N GLU A 31 6.21 -4.79 -4.04
CA GLU A 31 5.58 -3.51 -4.35
C GLU A 31 4.24 -3.72 -5.04
N HIS A 32 3.20 -3.09 -4.50
CA HIS A 32 1.87 -3.03 -5.08
C HIS A 32 1.53 -1.58 -5.43
N GLN A 33 0.98 -1.37 -6.62
CA GLN A 33 0.48 -0.07 -7.03
C GLN A 33 -1.03 -0.02 -6.89
N GLU A 34 -1.51 0.92 -6.11
CA GLU A 34 -2.94 1.15 -5.88
C GLU A 34 -3.27 2.63 -6.07
N ALA A 35 -4.50 2.92 -6.49
CA ALA A 35 -5.00 4.30 -6.52
C ALA A 35 -5.81 4.59 -5.26
N CYS A 36 -5.58 5.74 -4.63
CA CYS A 36 -6.43 6.17 -3.52
C CYS A 36 -7.88 6.32 -3.99
N ALA A 37 -8.82 5.65 -3.31
CA ALA A 37 -10.24 5.70 -3.67
C ALA A 37 -10.86 7.12 -3.55
N CYS A 38 -10.25 8.02 -2.76
CA CYS A 38 -10.74 9.39 -2.56
C CYS A 38 -10.13 10.40 -3.54
N CYS A 39 -8.80 10.47 -3.66
CA CYS A 39 -8.12 11.49 -4.46
C CYS A 39 -7.49 10.96 -5.75
N ASN A 40 -7.61 9.65 -6.01
CA ASN A 40 -7.08 8.96 -7.18
C ASN A 40 -5.55 9.09 -7.37
N LYS A 41 -4.82 9.49 -6.32
CA LYS A 41 -3.36 9.50 -6.31
C LYS A 41 -2.85 8.06 -6.44
N ALA A 42 -1.88 7.84 -7.32
CA ALA A 42 -1.15 6.58 -7.41
C ALA A 42 -0.22 6.42 -6.21
N LEU A 43 -0.29 5.28 -5.55
CA LEU A 43 0.43 4.96 -4.32
C LEU A 43 1.20 3.65 -4.50
N SER A 44 2.40 3.59 -3.92
CA SER A 44 3.17 2.37 -3.77
C SER A 44 2.94 1.83 -2.36
N LEU A 45 2.62 0.54 -2.25
CA LEU A 45 2.36 -0.16 -1.01
C LEU A 45 3.30 -1.36 -0.90
N VAL A 46 4.01 -1.47 0.22
CA VAL A 46 4.85 -2.63 0.57
C VAL A 46 4.49 -3.10 1.97
N ALA A 47 4.11 -4.36 2.09
CA ALA A 47 3.98 -5.00 3.39
C ALA A 47 5.34 -5.50 3.89
N ALA A 48 5.68 -5.22 5.13
CA ALA A 48 6.95 -5.55 5.75
C ALA A 48 6.77 -6.02 7.20
N ASP A 49 7.80 -6.62 7.77
CA ASP A 49 7.78 -7.02 9.19
C ASP A 49 7.76 -5.78 10.09
N GLY A 50 6.79 -5.74 10.99
CA GLY A 50 6.62 -4.72 12.00
C GLY A 50 7.04 -5.19 13.40
N ILE A 51 6.99 -4.26 14.36
CA ILE A 51 7.38 -4.53 15.75
C ILE A 51 6.44 -5.55 16.39
N GLY A 52 7.01 -6.57 17.05
CA GLY A 52 6.25 -7.59 17.77
C GLY A 52 5.52 -8.59 16.87
N GLY A 53 6.04 -8.85 15.66
CA GLY A 53 5.45 -9.81 14.71
C GLY A 53 4.17 -9.30 14.03
N LYS A 54 3.93 -7.99 14.08
CA LYS A 54 2.85 -7.34 13.33
C LYS A 54 3.29 -7.08 11.90
N ILE A 55 2.34 -6.84 11.02
CA ILE A 55 2.62 -6.33 9.67
C ILE A 55 2.69 -4.81 9.72
N ASN A 56 3.70 -4.26 9.04
CA ASN A 56 3.83 -2.84 8.77
C ASN A 56 3.52 -2.60 7.28
N LEU A 57 2.64 -1.65 6.98
CA LEU A 57 2.41 -1.21 5.61
C LEU A 57 3.20 0.08 5.39
N ILE A 58 4.14 0.05 4.46
CA ILE A 58 4.89 1.20 3.98
C ILE A 58 4.14 1.74 2.77
N ILE A 59 3.78 3.03 2.79
CA ILE A 59 2.98 3.67 1.74
C ILE A 59 3.65 4.95 1.29
N ASP A 60 3.91 5.05 -0.01
CA ASP A 60 4.52 6.22 -0.64
C ASP A 60 3.65 6.76 -1.78
N GLU A 61 3.75 8.07 -2.06
CA GLU A 61 3.17 8.65 -3.26
C GLU A 61 4.03 8.31 -4.47
N ILE A 62 3.40 7.82 -5.55
CA ILE A 62 4.07 7.68 -6.83
C ILE A 62 3.95 9.02 -7.54
N GLU A 63 5.06 9.73 -7.68
CA GLU A 63 5.09 10.90 -8.55
C GLU A 63 4.86 10.45 -9.99
N PRO A 64 3.98 11.12 -10.75
CA PRO A 64 3.88 10.86 -12.18
C PRO A 64 5.24 11.18 -12.79
N ASP A 65 5.87 10.13 -13.36
CA ASP A 65 7.13 10.17 -14.07
C ASP A 65 7.20 11.46 -14.90
N GLN A 66 7.93 12.47 -14.42
CA GLN A 66 8.15 13.72 -15.14
C GLN A 66 9.07 13.37 -16.31
N ARG A 67 8.53 12.74 -17.35
CA ARG A 67 9.21 12.59 -18.62
C ARG A 67 9.40 13.99 -19.18
N ILE A 68 10.57 14.54 -18.92
CA ILE A 68 11.14 15.68 -19.64
C ILE A 68 11.03 15.30 -21.12
N LYS A 69 10.15 15.99 -21.84
CA LYS A 69 10.01 15.90 -23.29
C LYS A 69 11.26 16.44 -23.98
#